data_AF-A0A7Y2AGP2-F1
#
_entry.id   AF-A0A7Y2AGP2-F1
#
_cell.length_a   1.000
_cell.length_b   1.000
_cell.length_c   1.000
_cell.angle_alpha   90.00
_cell.angle_beta   90.00
_cell.angle_gamma   90.00
#
_symmetry.space_group_name_H-M   'P 1'
#
loop_
_entity.id
_entity.type
_entity.pdbx_description
1 polymer ?
#
loop_
_entity_poly.entity_id
_entity_poly.type
_entity_poly.pdbx_seq_one_letter_code
_entity_poly.pdbx_strand_id
1 'polypeptide(L)'
;ALVSIGIALGLAIAIDIAGLNNLWHDFSPPRSLFADLCWSGLATAGFAILFNVPMRTLPICVFFGAMGHVVRTIFMSNGQSDFASIEVATYFSAMTIGLAARVFERRQCIPAPIYAIPAVIPMVPGTFAFGTMVTLLQVAGLMDGVATENADTSQLLVESSVNAIKTGLICAALAIGLKTPALLFDRCKQVV
;
A
#
# COMPACT_ATOMS: atom_id res chain seq x y z
N ALA A 1 27.63 1.97 -0.52
CA ALA A 1 28.32 0.77 -0.01
C ALA A 1 27.85 0.40 1.40
N LEU A 2 28.10 1.20 2.44
CA LEU A 2 27.73 0.85 3.83
C LEU A 2 26.21 0.78 4.08
N VAL A 3 25.44 1.71 3.51
CA VAL A 3 23.98 1.74 3.67
C VAL A 3 23.31 0.55 2.99
N SER A 4 23.75 0.18 1.78
CA SER A 4 23.23 -0.98 1.04
C SER A 4 23.57 -2.30 1.72
N ILE A 5 24.76 -2.42 2.32
CA ILE A 5 25.16 -3.58 3.12
C ILE A 5 24.31 -3.67 4.39
N GLY A 6 24.04 -2.54 5.06
CA GLY A 6 23.19 -2.50 6.25
C GLY A 6 21.74 -2.93 5.97
N ILE A 7 21.16 -2.48 4.85
CA ILE A 7 19.82 -2.90 4.41
C ILE A 7 19.81 -4.41 4.09
N ALA A 8 20.82 -4.92 3.39
CA ALA A 8 20.91 -6.34 3.03
C ALA A 8 21.09 -7.25 4.26
N LEU A 9 21.97 -6.88 5.21
CA LEU A 9 22.16 -7.61 6.47
C LEU A 9 20.90 -7.58 7.33
N GLY A 10 20.26 -6.41 7.45
CA GLY A 10 19.01 -6.28 8.18
C GLY A 10 17.89 -7.15 7.60
N LEU A 11 17.77 -7.19 6.28
CA LEU A 11 16.80 -8.03 5.59
C LEU A 11 17.10 -9.53 5.78
N ALA A 12 18.37 -9.94 5.62
CA ALA A 12 18.78 -11.34 5.78
C ALA A 12 18.57 -11.85 7.22
N ILE A 13 18.92 -11.05 8.22
CA ILE A 13 18.72 -11.38 9.64
C ILE A 13 17.22 -11.44 9.97
N ALA A 14 16.40 -10.54 9.41
CA ALA A 14 14.95 -10.57 9.60
C ALA A 14 14.30 -11.82 9.00
N ILE A 15 14.78 -12.26 7.82
CA ILE A 15 14.31 -13.49 7.16
C ILE A 15 14.65 -14.72 8.00
N ASP A 16 15.87 -14.78 8.55
CA ASP A 16 16.37 -15.91 9.34
C ASP A 16 15.70 -16.01 10.72
N ILE A 17 15.59 -14.90 11.46
CA ILE A 17 14.93 -14.85 12.79
C ILE A 17 13.45 -15.22 12.70
N ALA A 18 12.78 -14.84 11.62
CA ALA A 18 11.36 -15.10 11.43
C ALA A 18 11.07 -16.50 10.84
N GLY A 19 12.09 -17.30 10.53
CA GLY A 19 11.92 -18.64 9.95
C GLY A 19 11.27 -18.63 8.56
N LEU A 20 11.41 -17.53 7.82
CA LEU A 20 10.67 -17.24 6.59
C LEU A 20 11.42 -17.72 5.34
N ASN A 21 11.57 -19.04 5.19
CA ASN A 21 12.02 -19.64 3.93
C ASN A 21 10.95 -19.58 2.81
N ASN A 22 9.69 -19.28 3.14
CA ASN A 22 8.55 -19.20 2.21
C ASN A 22 7.77 -17.87 2.31
N LEU A 23 8.46 -16.74 2.08
CA LEU A 23 7.97 -15.34 2.23
C LEU A 23 6.62 -15.01 1.57
N TRP A 24 6.13 -15.83 0.65
CA TRP A 24 4.98 -15.52 -0.21
C TRP A 24 3.68 -16.20 0.21
N HIS A 25 3.75 -17.28 0.99
CA HIS A 25 2.57 -18.11 1.31
C HIS A 25 2.03 -17.93 2.73
N ASP A 26 2.86 -17.51 3.70
CA ASP A 26 2.47 -17.45 5.12
C ASP A 26 1.98 -16.07 5.59
N PHE A 27 1.98 -15.03 4.74
CA PHE A 27 1.28 -13.77 5.00
C PHE A 27 -0.25 -13.93 4.79
N SER A 28 -0.86 -14.88 5.51
CA SER A 28 -2.31 -14.91 5.66
C SER A 28 -2.71 -13.81 6.65
N PRO A 29 -3.47 -12.77 6.23
CA PRO A 29 -3.90 -11.74 7.16
C PRO A 29 -4.72 -12.38 8.29
N PRO A 30 -4.53 -11.96 9.55
CA PRO A 30 -5.33 -12.45 10.65
C PRO A 30 -6.81 -12.14 10.36
N ARG A 31 -7.69 -13.14 10.41
CA ARG A 31 -9.12 -12.97 10.09
C ARG A 31 -9.86 -12.00 11.03
N SER A 32 -9.21 -11.54 12.10
CA SER A 32 -9.76 -10.56 13.03
C SER A 32 -9.42 -9.14 12.57
N LEU A 33 -10.47 -8.35 12.29
CA LEU A 33 -10.34 -6.93 11.92
C LEU A 33 -9.39 -6.16 12.85
N PHE A 34 -9.43 -6.45 14.15
CA PHE A 34 -8.57 -5.81 15.14
C PHE A 34 -7.07 -6.01 14.87
N ALA A 35 -6.66 -7.23 14.49
CA ALA A 35 -5.26 -7.52 14.22
C ALA A 35 -4.81 -6.84 12.92
N ASP A 36 -5.66 -6.77 11.90
CA ASP A 36 -5.41 -6.01 10.66
C ASP A 36 -5.23 -4.50 10.94
N LEU A 37 -6.04 -3.91 11.84
CA LEU A 37 -5.85 -2.53 12.28
C LEU A 37 -4.48 -2.33 12.95
N CYS A 38 -4.10 -3.24 13.84
CA CYS A 38 -2.81 -3.16 14.54
C CYS A 38 -1.64 -3.27 13.57
N TRP A 39 -1.67 -4.22 12.64
CA TRP A 39 -0.60 -4.43 11.66
C TRP A 39 -0.50 -3.28 10.66
N SER A 40 -1.64 -2.81 10.14
CA SER A 40 -1.67 -1.65 9.25
C SER A 40 -1.21 -0.39 9.97
N GLY A 41 -1.63 -0.17 11.21
CA GLY A 41 -1.20 0.96 12.02
C GLY A 41 0.31 0.93 12.31
N LEU A 42 0.86 -0.25 12.60
CA LEU A 42 2.29 -0.44 12.80
C LEU A 42 3.08 -0.17 11.51
N ALA A 43 2.61 -0.65 10.36
CA ALA A 43 3.20 -0.35 9.06
C ALA A 43 3.19 1.16 8.80
N THR A 44 2.06 1.83 9.03
CA THR A 44 1.95 3.29 8.91
C THR A 44 2.88 4.03 9.88
N ALA A 45 3.06 3.56 11.11
CA ALA A 45 4.00 4.15 12.06
C ALA A 45 5.44 4.08 11.53
N GLY A 46 5.85 2.93 11.00
CA GLY A 46 7.16 2.75 10.38
C GLY A 46 7.39 3.71 9.22
N PHE A 47 6.42 3.84 8.31
CA PHE A 47 6.51 4.81 7.21
C PHE A 47 6.50 6.26 7.72
N ALA A 48 5.67 6.61 8.71
CA ALA A 48 5.66 7.97 9.27
C ALA A 48 7.03 8.37 9.85
N ILE A 49 7.70 7.46 10.56
CA ILE A 49 9.05 7.67 11.07
C ILE A 49 10.05 7.80 9.92
N LEU A 50 9.94 6.94 8.89
CA LEU A 50 10.79 6.98 7.69
C LEU A 50 10.70 8.32 6.95
N PHE A 51 9.51 8.91 6.86
CA PHE A 51 9.28 10.23 6.25
C PHE A 51 9.53 11.40 7.21
N ASN A 52 10.13 11.15 8.38
CA ASN A 52 10.47 12.17 9.37
C ASN A 52 9.26 13.02 9.81
N VAL A 53 8.10 12.39 9.97
CA VAL A 53 6.88 13.04 10.46
C VAL A 53 7.07 13.47 11.92
N PRO A 54 6.67 14.69 12.32
CA PRO A 54 6.87 15.16 13.68
C PRO A 54 6.11 14.27 14.68
N MET A 55 6.76 13.91 15.79
CA MET A 55 6.25 12.96 16.79
C MET A 55 4.86 13.31 17.33
N ARG A 56 4.51 14.60 17.37
CA ARG A 56 3.18 15.09 17.79
C ARG A 56 2.05 14.65 16.84
N THR A 57 2.36 14.45 15.56
CA THR A 57 1.40 14.08 14.50
C THR A 57 1.38 12.59 14.19
N LEU A 58 2.42 11.86 14.59
CA LEU A 58 2.55 10.41 14.39
C LEU A 58 1.31 9.61 14.80
N PRO A 59 0.69 9.79 16.00
CA PRO A 59 -0.49 9.00 16.36
C PRO A 59 -1.69 9.25 15.44
N ILE A 60 -1.81 10.45 14.88
CA ILE A 60 -2.87 10.80 13.93
C ILE A 60 -2.63 10.10 12.60
N CYS A 61 -1.37 10.06 12.13
CA CYS A 61 -1.00 9.32 10.93
C CYS A 61 -1.31 7.82 11.06
N VAL A 62 -0.95 7.21 12.19
CA VAL A 62 -1.24 5.80 12.49
C VAL A 62 -2.75 5.53 12.46
N PHE A 63 -3.53 6.41 13.07
CA PHE A 63 -4.99 6.31 13.04
C PHE A 63 -5.55 6.39 11.61
N PHE A 64 -5.04 7.30 10.77
CA PHE A 64 -5.48 7.40 9.37
C PHE A 64 -5.09 6.19 8.53
N GLY A 65 -3.91 5.62 8.75
CA GLY A 65 -3.50 4.39 8.07
C GLY A 65 -4.41 3.20 8.43
N ALA A 66 -4.68 3.01 9.72
CA ALA A 66 -5.61 1.98 10.18
C ALA A 66 -7.04 2.22 9.64
N MET A 67 -7.52 3.47 9.68
CA MET A 67 -8.82 3.86 9.13
C MET A 67 -8.91 3.58 7.63
N GLY A 68 -7.88 3.93 6.86
CA GLY A 68 -7.81 3.65 5.43
C GLY A 68 -7.92 2.16 5.13
N HIS A 69 -7.18 1.33 5.87
CA HIS A 69 -7.24 -0.11 5.68
C HIS A 69 -8.62 -0.68 6.01
N VAL A 70 -9.26 -0.21 7.08
CA VAL A 70 -10.62 -0.61 7.46
C VAL A 70 -11.63 -0.24 6.38
N VAL A 71 -11.59 0.98 5.87
CA VAL A 71 -12.48 1.42 4.79
C VAL A 71 -12.31 0.51 3.58
N ARG A 72 -11.08 0.20 3.18
CA ARG A 72 -10.80 -0.72 2.08
C ARG A 72 -11.38 -2.11 2.35
N THR A 73 -11.18 -2.67 3.55
CA THR A 73 -11.70 -3.98 3.94
C THR A 73 -13.22 -4.02 3.93
N ILE A 74 -13.91 -2.99 4.43
CA ILE A 74 -15.37 -2.89 4.43
C ILE A 74 -15.93 -2.87 3.01
N PHE A 75 -15.31 -2.11 2.11
CA PHE A 75 -15.72 -2.07 0.70
C PHE A 75 -15.49 -3.41 0.00
N MET A 76 -14.44 -4.15 0.37
CA MET A 76 -14.21 -5.50 -0.15
C MET A 76 -15.14 -6.55 0.47
N SER A 77 -15.52 -6.44 1.75
CA SER A 77 -16.36 -7.43 2.44
C SER A 77 -17.83 -7.37 2.08
N ASN A 78 -18.34 -6.21 1.69
CA ASN A 78 -19.74 -6.02 1.30
C ASN A 78 -20.02 -6.36 -0.18
N GLY A 79 -19.01 -6.85 -0.90
CA GLY A 79 -18.99 -6.99 -2.36
C GLY A 79 -19.39 -8.37 -2.87
N GLN A 80 -20.67 -8.71 -2.83
CA GLN A 80 -21.25 -9.81 -3.63
C GLN A 80 -21.63 -9.34 -5.06
N SER A 81 -21.25 -8.12 -5.45
CA SER A 81 -21.60 -7.47 -6.71
C SER A 81 -20.35 -7.11 -7.52
N ASP A 82 -20.44 -7.17 -8.86
CA ASP A 82 -19.38 -6.91 -9.85
C ASP A 82 -18.64 -5.54 -9.73
N PHE A 83 -19.07 -4.66 -8.83
CA PHE A 83 -18.44 -3.37 -8.50
C PHE A 83 -17.36 -3.46 -7.39
N ALA A 84 -17.09 -4.63 -6.82
CA ALA A 84 -16.19 -4.84 -5.68
C ALA A 84 -14.69 -4.99 -6.07
N SER A 85 -14.25 -4.28 -7.10
CA SER A 85 -12.87 -4.36 -7.56
C SER A 85 -11.95 -3.61 -6.58
N ILE A 86 -10.76 -4.17 -6.33
CA ILE A 86 -9.78 -3.65 -5.36
C ILE A 86 -9.43 -2.19 -5.64
N GLU A 87 -9.45 -1.78 -6.91
CA GLU A 87 -9.16 -0.41 -7.34
C GLU A 87 -10.17 0.59 -6.76
N VAL A 88 -11.46 0.26 -6.83
CA VAL A 88 -12.55 1.14 -6.36
C VAL A 88 -12.57 1.25 -4.84
N ALA A 89 -12.38 0.12 -4.14
CA ALA A 89 -12.26 0.12 -2.69
C ALA A 89 -11.06 0.97 -2.22
N THR A 90 -9.95 0.89 -2.97
CA THR A 90 -8.73 1.66 -2.68
C THR A 90 -8.90 3.14 -2.98
N TYR A 91 -9.66 3.51 -4.02
CA TYR A 91 -10.05 4.89 -4.31
C TYR A 91 -10.83 5.52 -3.15
N PHE A 92 -11.91 4.87 -2.68
CA PHE A 92 -12.72 5.41 -1.58
C PHE A 92 -11.94 5.49 -0.28
N SER A 93 -11.09 4.50 0.00
CA SER A 93 -10.19 4.55 1.14
C SER A 93 -9.23 5.76 1.06
N ALA A 94 -8.54 5.96 -0.06
CA ALA A 94 -7.66 7.12 -0.25
C ALA A 94 -8.42 8.45 -0.14
N MET A 95 -9.64 8.52 -0.64
CA MET A 95 -10.52 9.69 -0.50
C MET A 95 -10.84 9.98 0.97
N THR A 96 -11.15 8.96 1.78
CA THR A 96 -11.41 9.14 3.22
C THR A 96 -10.18 9.62 3.98
N ILE A 97 -8.99 9.07 3.67
CA ILE A 97 -7.72 9.53 4.24
C ILE A 97 -7.48 11.00 3.86
N GLY A 98 -7.63 11.35 2.58
CA GLY A 98 -7.43 12.72 2.09
C GLY A 98 -8.40 13.72 2.73
N LEU A 99 -9.66 13.33 2.92
CA LEU A 99 -10.67 14.16 3.58
C LEU A 99 -10.31 14.38 5.06
N ALA A 100 -9.95 13.31 5.77
CA ALA A 100 -9.54 13.40 7.17
C ALA A 100 -8.27 14.25 7.34
N ALA A 101 -7.27 14.06 6.48
CA ALA A 101 -6.05 14.87 6.47
C ALA A 101 -6.35 16.35 6.26
N ARG A 102 -7.28 16.70 5.35
CA ARG A 102 -7.71 18.08 5.11
C ARG A 102 -8.43 18.70 6.32
N VAL A 103 -9.28 17.93 6.99
CA VAL A 103 -9.98 18.39 8.21
C VAL A 103 -8.97 18.67 9.33
N PHE A 104 -7.99 17.79 9.52
CA PHE A 104 -6.97 17.95 10.55
C PHE A 104 -5.94 19.04 10.22
N GLU A 105 -5.63 19.25 8.94
CA GLU A 105 -4.81 20.38 8.48
C GLU A 105 -5.38 21.71 8.95
N ARG A 106 -6.70 21.92 8.80
CA ARG A 106 -7.36 23.15 9.27
C ARG A 106 -7.36 23.29 10.79
N ARG A 107 -7.41 22.18 11.53
CA ARG A 107 -7.43 22.19 13.00
C ARG A 107 -6.06 22.42 13.61
N GLN A 108 -4.99 21.91 12.99
CA GLN A 108 -3.65 21.93 13.56
C GLN A 108 -2.68 22.87 12.82
N CYS A 109 -3.12 23.51 11.72
CA CYS A 109 -2.28 24.36 10.87
C CYS A 109 -1.02 23.64 10.35
N ILE A 110 -1.14 22.33 10.10
CA ILE A 110 -0.07 21.47 9.59
C ILE A 110 -0.49 20.96 8.22
N PRO A 111 0.37 21.08 7.18
CA PRO A 111 0.04 20.65 5.82
C PRO A 111 -0.54 19.23 5.72
N ALA A 112 -1.63 19.05 4.98
CA ALA A 112 -2.31 17.75 4.81
C ALA A 112 -1.39 16.60 4.34
N PRO A 113 -0.40 16.79 3.45
CA PRO A 113 0.49 15.71 3.00
C PRO A 113 1.25 15.01 4.12
N ILE A 114 1.51 15.69 5.24
CA ILE A 114 2.20 15.12 6.41
C ILE A 114 1.41 13.96 7.02
N TYR A 115 0.08 14.01 6.95
CA TYR A 115 -0.81 12.94 7.41
C TYR A 115 -1.11 11.92 6.32
N ALA A 116 -1.36 12.42 5.11
CA ALA A 116 -1.90 11.63 4.01
C ALA A 116 -0.90 10.64 3.40
N ILE A 117 0.35 11.09 3.17
CA ILE A 117 1.38 10.27 2.53
C ILE A 117 1.74 9.04 3.37
N PRO A 118 2.14 9.15 4.65
CA PRO A 118 2.51 7.96 5.42
C PRO A 118 1.32 7.00 5.64
N ALA A 119 0.10 7.52 5.71
CA ALA A 119 -1.11 6.71 5.88
C ALA A 119 -1.43 5.84 4.65
N VAL A 120 -1.17 6.34 3.43
CA VAL A 120 -1.56 5.65 2.20
C VAL A 120 -0.53 4.62 1.71
N ILE A 121 0.72 4.73 2.16
CA ILE A 121 1.82 3.89 1.65
C ILE A 121 1.64 2.39 1.88
N PRO A 122 1.16 1.90 3.04
CA PRO A 122 0.89 0.47 3.23
C PRO A 122 -0.14 -0.11 2.26
N MET A 123 -0.95 0.74 1.61
CA MET A 123 -1.95 0.31 0.62
C MET A 123 -1.40 0.20 -0.81
N VAL A 124 -0.15 0.62 -1.04
CA VAL A 124 0.49 0.48 -2.35
C VAL A 124 0.65 -1.02 -2.67
N PRO A 125 0.22 -1.48 -3.85
CA PRO A 125 0.21 -2.89 -4.24
C PRO A 125 1.61 -3.46 -4.53
N GLY A 126 2.46 -3.53 -3.51
CA GLY A 126 3.84 -3.99 -3.62
C GLY A 126 3.98 -5.46 -4.00
N THR A 127 3.05 -6.32 -3.56
CA THR A 127 3.07 -7.76 -3.89
C THR A 127 2.79 -8.00 -5.36
N PHE A 128 1.79 -7.33 -5.94
CA PHE A 128 1.51 -7.40 -7.37
C PHE A 128 2.68 -6.81 -8.17
N ALA A 129 3.23 -5.67 -7.76
CA ALA A 129 4.38 -5.06 -8.42
C ALA A 129 5.62 -5.98 -8.41
N PHE A 130 6.00 -6.50 -7.24
CA PHE A 130 7.16 -7.38 -7.11
C PHE A 130 6.94 -8.71 -7.84
N GLY A 131 5.73 -9.26 -7.77
CA GLY A 131 5.33 -10.44 -8.53
C GLY A 131 5.58 -10.25 -10.03
N THR A 132 5.13 -9.13 -10.62
CA THR A 132 5.40 -8.85 -12.04
C THR A 132 6.89 -8.78 -12.36
N MET A 133 7.68 -8.17 -11.49
CA MET A 133 9.12 -8.06 -11.69
C MET A 133 9.77 -9.44 -11.69
N VAL A 134 9.45 -10.30 -10.72
CA VAL A 134 9.98 -11.65 -10.62
C VAL A 134 9.57 -12.48 -11.85
N THR A 135 8.29 -12.46 -12.23
CA THR A 135 7.81 -13.24 -13.38
C THR A 135 8.46 -12.78 -14.69
N LEU A 136 8.68 -11.48 -14.88
CA LEU A 136 9.40 -10.96 -16.04
C LEU A 136 10.89 -11.35 -16.05
N LEU A 137 11.55 -11.36 -14.89
CA LEU A 137 12.95 -11.80 -14.78
C LEU A 137 13.10 -13.30 -15.05
N GLN A 138 12.12 -14.11 -14.64
CA GLN A 138 12.05 -15.54 -14.96
C GLN A 138 11.89 -15.76 -16.47
N VAL A 139 10.98 -15.04 -17.13
CA VAL A 139 10.80 -15.12 -18.59
C VAL A 139 12.03 -14.63 -19.35
N ALA A 140 12.75 -13.63 -18.83
CA ALA A 140 13.98 -13.11 -19.43
C ALA A 140 15.20 -14.03 -19.27
N GLY A 141 15.08 -15.16 -18.55
CA GLY A 141 16.20 -16.07 -18.26
C GLY A 141 17.26 -15.47 -17.33
N LEU A 142 16.92 -14.41 -16.58
CA LEU A 142 17.84 -13.74 -15.66
C LEU A 142 17.84 -14.37 -14.24
N MET A 143 17.00 -15.39 -14.03
CA MET A 143 16.88 -16.13 -12.78
C MET A 143 17.12 -17.62 -13.03
N ASP A 144 18.37 -17.99 -13.33
CA ASP A 144 18.81 -19.40 -13.39
C ASP A 144 18.74 -20.01 -11.98
N GLY A 145 17.79 -20.91 -11.73
CA GLY A 145 17.68 -21.66 -10.46
C GLY A 145 16.27 -21.78 -9.88
N VAL A 146 15.29 -21.04 -10.39
CA VAL A 146 13.87 -21.32 -10.11
C VAL A 146 13.38 -22.23 -11.22
N ALA A 147 13.24 -23.51 -10.91
CA ALA A 147 12.84 -24.56 -11.84
C ALA A 147 11.61 -24.11 -12.67
N THR A 148 11.84 -23.77 -13.93
CA THR A 148 10.85 -23.65 -15.00
C THR A 148 10.43 -25.05 -15.44
N GLU A 149 10.08 -25.90 -14.48
CA GLU A 149 9.48 -27.20 -14.76
C GLU A 149 7.98 -26.97 -14.98
N ASN A 150 7.61 -26.77 -16.25
CA ASN A 150 6.26 -26.92 -16.81
C ASN A 150 5.28 -25.73 -16.77
N ALA A 151 5.71 -24.49 -16.51
CA ALA A 151 4.85 -23.32 -16.71
C ALA A 151 4.96 -22.78 -18.15
N ASP A 152 3.87 -22.83 -18.91
CA ASP A 152 3.79 -22.21 -20.23
C ASP A 152 4.21 -20.73 -20.14
N THR A 153 5.26 -20.34 -20.87
CA THR A 153 5.78 -18.97 -20.88
C THR A 153 4.69 -17.93 -21.22
N SER A 154 3.70 -18.34 -22.02
CA SER A 154 2.53 -17.53 -22.34
C SER A 154 1.64 -17.25 -21.13
N GLN A 155 1.46 -18.20 -20.22
CA GLN A 155 0.65 -18.03 -19.01
C GLN A 155 1.34 -17.07 -18.02
N LEU A 156 2.65 -17.19 -17.85
CA LEU A 156 3.45 -16.29 -17.01
C LEU A 156 3.41 -14.83 -17.52
N LEU A 157 3.47 -14.65 -18.85
CA LEU A 157 3.34 -13.32 -19.47
C LEU A 157 1.94 -12.71 -19.27
N VAL A 158 0.89 -13.52 -19.39
CA VAL A 158 -0.50 -13.06 -19.13
C VAL A 158 -0.66 -12.66 -17.66
N GLU A 159 -0.16 -13.45 -16.72
CA GLU A 159 -0.21 -13.13 -15.29
C GLU A 159 0.55 -11.84 -14.97
N SER A 160 1.76 -11.69 -15.52
CA SER A 160 2.56 -10.47 -15.39
C SER A 160 1.81 -9.25 -15.90
N SER A 161 1.14 -9.36 -17.04
CA SER A 161 0.37 -8.27 -17.65
C SER A 161 -0.81 -7.86 -16.77
N VAL A 162 -1.57 -8.83 -16.26
CA VAL A 162 -2.72 -8.58 -15.38
C VAL A 162 -2.28 -7.93 -14.07
N ASN A 163 -1.22 -8.45 -13.43
CA ASN A 163 -0.70 -7.90 -12.18
C ASN A 163 -0.11 -6.49 -12.38
N ALA A 164 0.51 -6.22 -13.53
CA ALA A 164 1.05 -4.89 -13.85
C ALA A 164 -0.09 -3.87 -14.02
N ILE A 165 -1.14 -4.25 -14.75
CA ILE A 165 -2.33 -3.40 -14.95
C ILE A 165 -3.02 -3.12 -13.61
N LYS A 166 -3.25 -4.15 -12.78
CA LYS A 166 -3.82 -3.99 -11.43
C LYS A 166 -3.00 -3.03 -10.57
N THR A 167 -1.67 -3.22 -10.56
CA THR A 167 -0.75 -2.34 -9.82
C THR A 167 -0.91 -0.88 -10.27
N GLY A 168 -0.89 -0.64 -11.58
CA GLY A 168 -1.07 0.69 -12.15
C GLY A 168 -2.42 1.33 -11.79
N LEU A 169 -3.51 0.56 -11.90
CA LEU A 169 -4.85 1.06 -11.59
C LEU A 169 -5.04 1.38 -10.11
N ILE A 170 -4.51 0.54 -9.20
CA ILE A 170 -4.56 0.81 -7.76
C ILE A 170 -3.74 2.06 -7.42
N CYS A 171 -2.55 2.22 -8.01
CA CYS A 171 -1.74 3.43 -7.81
C CYS A 171 -2.46 4.70 -8.34
N ALA A 172 -3.13 4.61 -9.49
CA ALA A 172 -3.94 5.70 -10.03
C ALA A 172 -5.13 6.02 -9.10
N ALA A 173 -5.82 4.99 -8.60
CA ALA A 173 -6.91 5.13 -7.64
C ALA A 173 -6.46 5.84 -6.35
N LEU A 174 -5.29 5.49 -5.81
CA LEU A 174 -4.70 6.16 -4.65
C LEU A 174 -4.40 7.64 -4.94
N ALA A 175 -3.75 7.93 -6.07
CA ALA A 175 -3.35 9.29 -6.45
C ALA A 175 -4.57 10.21 -6.68
N ILE A 176 -5.59 9.70 -7.39
CA ILE A 176 -6.82 10.45 -7.67
C ILE A 176 -7.65 10.57 -6.39
N GLY A 177 -7.83 9.50 -5.63
CA GLY A 177 -8.59 9.48 -4.39
C GLY A 177 -8.07 10.51 -3.38
N LEU A 178 -6.75 10.59 -3.21
CA LEU A 178 -6.15 11.54 -2.28
C LEU A 178 -6.29 13.00 -2.70
N LYS A 179 -6.27 13.29 -4.01
CA LYS A 179 -6.47 14.65 -4.55
C LYS A 179 -7.93 15.07 -4.63
N THR A 180 -8.87 14.12 -4.72
CA THR A 180 -10.31 14.37 -4.83
C THR A 180 -10.84 15.38 -3.79
N PRO A 181 -10.57 15.25 -2.48
CA PRO A 181 -11.04 16.21 -1.49
C PRO A 181 -10.47 17.62 -1.69
N ALA A 182 -9.20 17.76 -2.10
CA ALA A 182 -8.62 19.08 -2.40
C ALA A 182 -9.36 19.75 -3.57
N LEU A 183 -9.65 19.01 -4.65
CA LEU A 183 -10.37 19.53 -5.82
C LEU A 183 -11.81 19.94 -5.52
N LEU A 184 -12.51 19.19 -4.66
CA LEU A 184 -13.90 19.48 -4.30
C LEU A 184 -14.02 20.72 -3.41
N PHE A 185 -13.14 20.88 -2.42
CA PHE A 185 -13.28 21.93 -1.41
C PHE A 185 -12.49 23.21 -1.70
N ASP A 186 -11.37 23.15 -2.46
CA ASP A 186 -10.57 24.34 -2.77
C ASP A 186 -11.15 25.14 -3.95
N ARG A 187 -12.07 24.56 -4.74
CA ARG A 187 -12.84 25.29 -5.77
C ARG A 187 -13.71 26.43 -5.21
N CYS A 188 -14.06 26.41 -3.92
CA CYS A 188 -14.89 27.45 -3.31
C CYS A 188 -14.10 28.64 -2.72
N LYS A 189 -12.76 28.67 -2.80
CA LYS A 189 -11.95 29.74 -2.18
C LYS A 189 -11.13 30.59 -3.16
N GLN A 190 -11.37 30.49 -4.45
CA GLN A 190 -10.65 31.26 -5.46
C GLN A 190 -11.54 32.31 -6.13
N VAL A 191 -12.14 33.18 -5.32
CA VAL A 191 -12.61 34.52 -5.72
C VAL A 191 -12.51 35.43 -4.49
N VAL A 192 -11.36 36.04 -4.24
CA VAL A 192 -11.13 37.49 -3.98
C VAL A 192 -9.63 37.75 -4.07
#